data_AF-A0A379PLG3-F1
#
_entry.id   AF-A0A379PLG3-F1
#
_cell.length_a   1.000
_cell.length_b   1.000
_cell.length_c   1.000
_cell.angle_alpha   90.00
_cell.angle_beta   90.00
_cell.angle_gamma   90.00
#
_symmetry.space_group_name_H-M   'P 1'
#
loop_
_entity.id
_entity.type
_entity.pdbx_description
1 polymer ?
#
loop_
_entity_poly.entity_id
_entity_poly.type
_entity_poly.pdbx_seq_one_letter_code
_entity_poly.pdbx_strand_id
1 'polypeptide(L)'
;MTLPSSGTISMSQVNVELDKGSTALISLNDADVRQLANVPSGQISLSSLYGKTNVQEVIFDNSGAAWGTPKAWNLYNIFVYLGITLTSPNVRVILRNISIGCDNTSTPALETGTGWPAGTNLEVILENATVWGYNGAGGAGGYKRSGYPGGAGGPAMRITGSISGGSITVDLRTGSYVRGGGGGGGGGSGGSRFIVQDGTYYYTGGAGGRGAGYLGGNTAGATSSYAGTGGTGGTYGAAGAAGAADDYAGGAGGAGGPALVNSSLATLIGWSGKYAGTLS
;
A
#
# COMPACT_ATOMS: atom_id res chain seq x y z
N MET A 1 23.05 1.29 -14.54
CA MET A 1 24.22 0.47 -14.16
C MET A 1 25.23 1.24 -13.32
N THR A 2 25.30 2.56 -13.25
CA THR A 2 26.47 3.31 -12.73
C THR A 2 27.72 3.08 -13.56
N LEU A 3 28.15 4.14 -14.25
CA LEU A 3 29.39 4.14 -15.03
C LEU A 3 30.62 3.98 -14.11
N PRO A 4 31.73 3.40 -14.64
CA PRO A 4 32.98 3.29 -13.89
C PRO A 4 33.36 4.61 -13.20
N SER A 5 33.92 4.52 -11.99
CA SER A 5 34.41 5.70 -11.27
C SER A 5 35.77 6.18 -11.76
N SER A 6 36.48 5.37 -12.56
CA SER A 6 37.75 5.67 -13.21
C SER A 6 38.02 4.70 -14.36
N GLY A 7 39.11 4.92 -15.11
CA GLY A 7 39.50 4.07 -16.24
C GLY A 7 38.81 4.48 -17.55
N THR A 8 38.86 3.65 -18.58
CA THR A 8 38.26 3.99 -19.88
C THR A 8 36.74 3.79 -19.84
N ILE A 9 35.97 4.84 -20.17
CA ILE A 9 34.54 4.74 -20.49
C ILE A 9 34.38 4.65 -22.01
N SER A 10 33.57 3.71 -22.49
CA SER A 10 33.14 3.63 -23.88
C SER A 10 31.75 4.24 -24.08
N MET A 11 31.44 4.74 -25.28
CA MET A 11 30.08 5.19 -25.62
C MET A 11 29.05 4.05 -25.54
N SER A 12 29.46 2.80 -25.74
CA SER A 12 28.57 1.65 -25.54
C SER A 12 28.15 1.47 -24.08
N GLN A 13 29.02 1.80 -23.12
CA GLN A 13 28.65 1.81 -21.70
C GLN A 13 27.69 2.96 -21.38
N VAL A 14 27.91 4.14 -21.97
CA VAL A 14 26.99 5.29 -21.83
C VAL A 14 25.60 4.96 -22.39
N ASN A 15 25.54 4.29 -23.56
CA ASN A 15 24.28 3.78 -24.12
C ASN A 15 23.54 2.88 -23.15
N VAL A 16 24.24 1.88 -22.60
CA VAL A 16 23.64 0.94 -21.64
C VAL A 16 23.18 1.66 -20.38
N GLU A 17 23.93 2.66 -19.90
CA GLU A 17 23.51 3.46 -18.75
C GLU A 17 22.23 4.27 -19.02
N LEU A 18 22.07 4.78 -20.24
CA LEU A 18 20.90 5.53 -20.68
C LEU A 18 19.73 4.64 -21.15
N ASP A 19 19.78 3.34 -20.87
CA ASP A 19 18.80 2.34 -21.32
C ASP A 19 18.61 2.29 -22.85
N LYS A 20 19.67 2.58 -23.62
CA LYS A 20 19.71 2.46 -25.08
C LYS A 20 20.40 1.17 -25.52
N GLY A 21 20.19 0.78 -26.77
CA GLY A 21 20.98 -0.29 -27.40
C GLY A 21 22.47 0.06 -27.36
N SER A 22 23.33 -0.92 -27.06
CA SER A 22 24.78 -0.70 -26.88
C SER A 22 25.48 -0.10 -28.11
N THR A 23 24.89 -0.29 -29.30
CA THR A 23 25.36 0.24 -30.59
C THR A 23 24.61 1.49 -31.07
N ALA A 24 23.71 2.05 -30.25
CA ALA A 24 23.00 3.27 -30.61
C ALA A 24 23.99 4.42 -30.85
N LEU A 25 23.74 5.19 -31.90
CA LEU A 25 24.54 6.38 -32.18
C LEU A 25 24.10 7.49 -31.22
N ILE A 26 24.97 7.80 -30.27
CA ILE A 26 24.82 8.93 -29.34
C ILE A 26 26.05 9.82 -29.38
N SER A 27 25.87 11.07 -28.98
CA SER A 27 26.94 12.06 -28.88
C SER A 27 26.98 12.70 -27.49
N LEU A 28 28.12 13.29 -27.12
CA LEU A 28 28.24 14.09 -25.90
C LEU A 28 27.37 15.36 -25.91
N ASN A 29 26.81 15.73 -27.06
CA ASN A 29 25.88 16.84 -27.17
C ASN A 29 24.42 16.43 -26.98
N ASP A 30 24.12 15.13 -26.94
CA ASP A 30 22.75 14.66 -26.77
C ASP A 30 22.23 15.07 -25.38
N ALA A 31 20.96 15.45 -25.32
CA ALA A 31 20.36 16.02 -24.12
C ALA A 31 20.40 15.06 -22.93
N ASP A 32 20.22 13.76 -23.17
CA ASP A 32 20.27 12.70 -22.16
C ASP A 32 21.69 12.42 -21.64
N VAL A 33 22.71 12.45 -22.51
CA VAL A 33 24.11 12.36 -22.09
C VAL A 33 24.51 13.57 -21.23
N ARG A 34 24.04 14.76 -21.60
CA ARG A 34 24.24 16.00 -20.80
C ARG A 34 23.50 15.96 -19.47
N GLN A 35 22.30 15.40 -19.46
CA GLN A 35 21.52 15.19 -18.24
C GLN A 35 22.24 14.21 -17.30
N LEU A 36 22.76 13.10 -17.82
CA LEU A 36 23.56 12.14 -17.06
C LEU A 36 24.84 12.79 -16.49
N ALA A 37 25.50 13.67 -17.25
CA ALA A 37 26.64 14.45 -16.78
C ALA A 37 26.26 15.48 -15.69
N ASN A 38 24.98 15.85 -15.59
CA ASN A 38 24.48 16.99 -14.83
C ASN A 38 25.11 18.33 -15.29
N VAL A 39 25.32 18.48 -16.60
CA VAL A 39 25.92 19.68 -17.22
C VAL A 39 25.06 20.11 -18.42
N PRO A 40 24.08 21.01 -18.22
CA PRO A 40 23.09 21.36 -19.24
C PRO A 40 23.66 22.14 -20.43
N SER A 41 24.79 22.84 -20.24
CA SER A 41 25.44 23.64 -21.29
C SER A 41 26.96 23.62 -21.16
N GLY A 42 27.65 23.93 -22.26
CA GLY A 42 29.12 23.94 -22.31
C GLY A 42 29.70 22.59 -22.73
N GLN A 43 31.03 22.51 -22.77
CA GLN A 43 31.72 21.30 -23.19
C GLN A 43 31.65 20.25 -22.07
N ILE A 44 31.26 19.03 -22.42
CA ILE A 44 31.44 17.85 -21.57
C ILE A 44 32.44 16.90 -22.23
N SER A 45 33.07 16.06 -21.43
CA SER A 45 33.93 14.97 -21.88
C SER A 45 33.43 13.65 -21.28
N LEU A 46 33.95 12.52 -21.77
CA LEU A 46 33.65 11.22 -21.16
C LEU A 46 34.02 11.17 -19.67
N SER A 47 35.05 11.92 -19.27
CA SER A 47 35.41 12.05 -17.85
C SER A 47 34.37 12.76 -17.00
N SER A 48 33.47 13.56 -17.59
CA SER A 48 32.33 14.16 -16.89
C SER A 48 31.28 13.11 -16.47
N LEU A 49 31.36 11.90 -17.03
CA LEU A 49 30.41 10.81 -16.80
C LEU A 49 30.90 9.78 -15.76
N TYR A 50 32.12 9.91 -15.23
CA TYR A 50 32.61 8.98 -14.22
C TYR A 50 31.70 8.94 -12.99
N GLY A 51 31.32 7.72 -12.58
CA GLY A 51 30.43 7.48 -11.44
C GLY A 51 29.00 8.01 -11.62
N LYS A 52 28.61 8.50 -12.80
CA LYS A 52 27.24 8.94 -13.08
C LYS A 52 26.33 7.73 -13.28
N THR A 53 25.07 7.91 -12.91
CA THR A 53 24.00 6.92 -13.04
C THR A 53 22.77 7.61 -13.61
N ASN A 54 22.09 6.94 -14.54
CA ASN A 54 20.79 7.36 -15.05
C ASN A 54 19.66 6.98 -14.09
N VAL A 55 19.94 6.33 -12.96
CA VAL A 55 18.96 5.98 -11.93
C VAL A 55 19.33 6.68 -10.64
N GLN A 56 18.38 7.44 -10.09
CA GLN A 56 18.50 8.00 -8.75
C GLN A 56 17.87 7.03 -7.74
N GLU A 57 18.69 6.49 -6.86
CA GLU A 57 18.24 5.57 -5.81
C GLU A 57 18.05 6.31 -4.48
N VAL A 58 16.88 6.12 -3.86
CA VAL A 58 16.52 6.65 -2.55
C VAL A 58 16.12 5.47 -1.67
N ILE A 59 16.87 5.21 -0.61
CA ILE A 59 16.67 4.06 0.28
C ILE A 59 16.11 4.55 1.61
N PHE A 60 14.96 4.00 2.00
CA PHE A 60 14.40 4.10 3.33
C PHE A 60 14.56 2.74 4.01
N ASP A 61 15.61 2.59 4.82
CA ASP A 61 15.89 1.37 5.58
C ASP A 61 15.56 1.55 7.05
N ASN A 62 14.62 0.76 7.56
CA ASN A 62 14.24 0.76 8.97
C ASN A 62 14.84 -0.44 9.75
N SER A 63 15.97 -0.99 9.28
CA SER A 63 16.73 -2.06 9.95
C SER A 63 17.09 -1.73 11.41
N GLY A 64 17.34 -0.46 11.73
CA GLY A 64 17.58 0.02 13.08
C GLY A 64 16.32 0.30 13.92
N ALA A 65 15.12 0.03 13.38
CA ALA A 65 13.82 0.35 13.99
C ALA A 65 13.64 1.83 14.42
N ALA A 66 14.37 2.75 13.77
CA ALA A 66 14.45 4.16 14.16
C ALA A 66 13.12 4.92 14.02
N TRP A 67 12.21 4.44 13.16
CA TRP A 67 10.96 5.15 12.84
C TRP A 67 9.71 4.43 13.35
N GLY A 68 9.87 3.38 14.16
CA GLY A 68 8.76 2.54 14.59
C GLY A 68 7.99 1.96 13.39
N THR A 69 6.67 2.11 13.41
CA THR A 69 5.76 1.72 12.31
C THR A 69 5.14 2.98 11.70
N PRO A 70 5.69 3.51 10.60
CA PRO A 70 5.13 4.69 10.01
C PRO A 70 3.70 4.48 9.49
N LYS A 71 2.95 5.58 9.40
CA LYS A 71 1.52 5.57 9.07
C LYS A 71 1.22 6.47 7.88
N ALA A 72 0.37 5.99 6.97
CA ALA A 72 -0.16 6.76 5.84
C ALA A 72 0.93 7.52 5.05
N TRP A 73 1.99 6.80 4.68
CA TRP A 73 3.12 7.38 3.96
C TRP A 73 2.74 7.77 2.55
N ASN A 74 3.03 9.02 2.19
CA ASN A 74 2.96 9.52 0.84
C ASN A 74 4.37 9.84 0.35
N LEU A 75 4.86 9.08 -0.63
CA LEU A 75 6.25 9.14 -1.09
C LEU A 75 6.61 10.53 -1.62
N TYR A 76 5.75 11.15 -2.44
CA TYR A 76 5.99 12.50 -2.92
C TYR A 76 6.13 13.52 -1.78
N ASN A 77 5.21 13.49 -0.80
CA ASN A 77 5.30 14.39 0.35
C ASN A 77 6.58 14.18 1.17
N ILE A 78 7.04 12.93 1.28
CA ILE A 78 8.31 12.61 1.95
C ILE A 78 9.49 13.21 1.19
N PHE A 79 9.51 13.10 -0.15
CA PHE A 79 10.55 13.72 -0.98
C PHE A 79 10.60 15.24 -0.79
N VAL A 80 9.44 15.90 -0.82
CA VAL A 80 9.33 17.35 -0.59
C VAL A 80 9.81 17.71 0.82
N TYR A 81 9.35 16.98 1.84
CA TYR A 81 9.71 17.24 3.24
C TYR A 81 11.21 17.09 3.50
N LEU A 82 11.85 16.08 2.90
CA LEU A 82 13.28 15.85 3.02
C LEU A 82 14.13 16.72 2.08
N GLY A 83 13.49 17.54 1.23
CA GLY A 83 14.20 18.36 0.25
C GLY A 83 14.92 17.56 -0.84
N ILE A 84 14.47 16.33 -1.12
CA ILE A 84 15.09 15.48 -2.15
C ILE A 84 14.78 16.08 -3.53
N THR A 85 15.82 16.56 -4.19
CA THR A 85 15.74 17.02 -5.58
C THR A 85 15.98 15.86 -6.53
N LEU A 86 15.14 15.74 -7.56
CA LEU A 86 15.33 14.74 -8.59
C LEU A 86 16.43 15.16 -9.56
N THR A 87 17.45 14.31 -9.70
CA THR A 87 18.57 14.49 -10.63
C THR A 87 18.47 13.57 -11.85
N SER A 88 17.53 12.61 -11.83
CA SER A 88 17.25 11.69 -12.93
C SER A 88 15.74 11.55 -13.15
N PRO A 89 15.29 11.31 -14.40
CA PRO A 89 13.92 10.91 -14.67
C PRO A 89 13.62 9.50 -14.14
N ASN A 90 14.60 8.60 -14.04
CA ASN A 90 14.41 7.27 -13.46
C ASN A 90 14.73 7.31 -11.97
N VAL A 91 13.71 7.15 -11.14
CA VAL A 91 13.80 7.22 -9.68
C VAL A 91 13.44 5.88 -9.09
N ARG A 92 14.33 5.31 -8.29
CA ARG A 92 14.10 4.08 -7.54
C ARG A 92 13.97 4.41 -6.06
N VAL A 93 12.81 4.10 -5.49
CA VAL A 93 12.55 4.21 -4.05
C VAL A 93 12.56 2.80 -3.46
N ILE A 94 13.56 2.51 -2.63
CA ILE A 94 13.66 1.23 -1.94
C ILE A 94 13.15 1.39 -0.51
N LEU A 95 12.04 0.75 -0.20
CA LEU A 95 11.50 0.62 1.15
C LEU A 95 11.97 -0.71 1.72
N ARG A 96 12.95 -0.65 2.64
CA ARG A 96 13.63 -1.83 3.17
C ARG A 96 13.39 -2.01 4.66
N ASN A 97 13.14 -3.26 5.08
CA ASN A 97 12.98 -3.66 6.49
C ASN A 97 11.93 -2.81 7.22
N ILE A 98 10.90 -2.35 6.50
CA ILE A 98 9.97 -1.34 6.98
C ILE A 98 8.54 -1.85 6.99
N SER A 99 7.81 -1.47 8.03
CA SER A 99 6.43 -1.85 8.25
C SER A 99 5.57 -0.59 8.25
N ILE A 100 4.65 -0.46 7.29
CA ILE A 100 3.86 0.75 7.05
C ILE A 100 2.37 0.40 7.20
N GLY A 101 1.69 1.12 8.09
CA GLY A 101 0.25 0.96 8.32
C GLY A 101 -0.55 2.22 8.04
N CYS A 102 -1.81 2.23 8.46
CA CYS A 102 -2.68 3.40 8.49
C CYS A 102 -3.55 3.35 9.75
N ASP A 103 -4.28 4.43 10.04
CA ASP A 103 -5.08 4.58 11.26
C ASP A 103 -6.60 4.64 11.00
N ASN A 104 -7.01 4.57 9.73
CA ASN A 104 -8.41 4.55 9.33
C ASN A 104 -8.61 3.78 8.02
N THR A 105 -9.86 3.40 7.72
CA THR A 105 -10.23 2.59 6.55
C THR A 105 -10.21 3.34 5.22
N SER A 106 -10.08 4.67 5.22
CA SER A 106 -10.18 5.51 4.02
C SER A 106 -8.81 5.94 3.48
N THR A 107 -7.78 5.91 4.31
CA THR A 107 -6.41 6.32 3.94
C THR A 107 -5.55 5.09 3.67
N PRO A 108 -4.92 4.97 2.50
CA PRO A 108 -3.96 3.89 2.26
C PRO A 108 -2.75 4.01 3.19
N ALA A 109 -2.12 2.89 3.52
CA ALA A 109 -0.91 2.90 4.33
C ALA A 109 0.31 3.45 3.55
N LEU A 110 0.41 3.12 2.27
CA LEU A 110 1.43 3.65 1.38
C LEU A 110 0.79 4.24 0.13
N GLU A 111 1.27 5.41 -0.26
CA GLU A 111 0.84 6.12 -1.45
C GLU A 111 2.05 6.65 -2.22
N THR A 112 2.05 6.51 -3.55
CA THR A 112 3.12 7.07 -4.40
C THR A 112 3.04 8.60 -4.47
N GLY A 113 1.83 9.15 -4.38
CA GLY A 113 1.56 10.58 -4.33
C GLY A 113 1.53 11.23 -5.72
N THR A 114 1.09 12.49 -5.77
CA THR A 114 1.00 13.32 -6.98
C THR A 114 1.99 14.47 -6.91
N GLY A 115 2.42 14.98 -8.06
CA GLY A 115 3.33 16.13 -8.14
C GLY A 115 4.74 15.78 -8.61
N TRP A 116 4.98 14.50 -8.92
CA TRP A 116 6.19 14.05 -9.60
C TRP A 116 6.36 14.82 -10.93
N PRO A 117 7.59 15.26 -11.26
CA PRO A 117 7.88 15.90 -12.54
C PRO A 117 7.43 15.04 -13.74
N ALA A 118 7.05 15.71 -14.82
CA ALA A 118 6.72 15.02 -16.07
C ALA A 118 7.94 14.23 -16.59
N GLY A 119 7.69 13.04 -17.14
CA GLY A 119 8.74 12.13 -17.60
C GLY A 119 9.38 11.27 -16.51
N THR A 120 8.99 11.41 -15.24
CA THR A 120 9.54 10.57 -14.16
C THR A 120 9.05 9.12 -14.29
N ASN A 121 9.98 8.18 -14.31
CA ASN A 121 9.75 6.76 -14.13
C ASN A 121 10.07 6.40 -12.68
N LEU A 122 9.03 6.24 -11.87
CA LEU A 122 9.13 5.91 -10.46
C LEU A 122 9.03 4.40 -10.27
N GLU A 123 10.11 3.78 -9.82
CA GLU A 123 10.14 2.38 -9.38
C GLU A 123 10.10 2.33 -7.85
N VAL A 124 9.04 1.76 -7.28
CA VAL A 124 8.94 1.53 -5.83
C VAL A 124 9.25 0.08 -5.55
N ILE A 125 10.30 -0.16 -4.77
CA ILE A 125 10.77 -1.50 -4.43
C ILE A 125 10.51 -1.76 -2.96
N LEU A 126 9.79 -2.84 -2.67
CA LEU A 126 9.55 -3.33 -1.32
C LEU A 126 10.51 -4.48 -1.02
N GLU A 127 11.42 -4.30 -0.07
CA GLU A 127 12.41 -5.31 0.36
C GLU A 127 12.25 -5.66 1.83
N ASN A 128 11.79 -6.89 2.12
CA ASN A 128 11.45 -7.28 3.49
C ASN A 128 10.52 -6.24 4.15
N ALA A 129 9.57 -5.70 3.37
CA ALA A 129 8.71 -4.61 3.78
C ALA A 129 7.25 -5.04 3.82
N THR A 130 6.52 -4.61 4.84
CA THR A 130 5.09 -4.93 4.98
C THR A 130 4.26 -3.66 4.92
N VAL A 131 3.28 -3.61 4.02
CA VAL A 131 2.30 -2.52 3.88
C VAL A 131 0.92 -3.10 4.14
N TRP A 132 0.14 -2.48 5.05
CA TRP A 132 -1.19 -3.00 5.37
C TRP A 132 -2.28 -1.95 5.54
N GLY A 133 -3.47 -2.29 5.05
CA GLY A 133 -4.67 -1.49 5.23
C GLY A 133 -5.26 -1.62 6.65
N TYR A 134 -6.05 -0.63 7.03
CA TYR A 134 -6.71 -0.59 8.33
C TYR A 134 -7.88 -1.56 8.38
N ASN A 135 -8.10 -2.24 9.49
CA ASN A 135 -9.19 -3.19 9.62
C ASN A 135 -10.57 -2.51 9.73
N GLY A 136 -11.57 -3.14 9.12
CA GLY A 136 -12.96 -2.75 9.24
C GLY A 136 -13.47 -2.92 10.68
N ALA A 137 -14.24 -1.92 11.14
CA ALA A 137 -14.91 -1.98 12.43
C ALA A 137 -16.01 -3.05 12.43
N GLY A 138 -16.18 -3.76 13.54
CA GLY A 138 -17.30 -4.69 13.68
C GLY A 138 -18.65 -3.94 13.67
N GLY A 139 -19.68 -4.60 13.14
CA GLY A 139 -21.04 -4.06 13.10
C GLY A 139 -21.66 -3.99 14.50
N ALA A 140 -22.42 -2.94 14.78
CA ALA A 140 -23.13 -2.83 16.06
C ALA A 140 -24.26 -3.88 16.17
N GLY A 141 -24.56 -4.30 17.40
CA GLY A 141 -25.73 -5.13 17.68
C GLY A 141 -27.03 -4.39 17.34
N GLY A 142 -28.01 -5.13 16.84
CA GLY A 142 -29.31 -4.58 16.41
C GLY A 142 -30.41 -4.66 17.48
N TYR A 143 -31.38 -3.74 17.42
CA TYR A 143 -32.63 -3.85 18.18
C TYR A 143 -33.72 -4.51 17.32
N LYS A 144 -34.35 -5.55 17.88
CA LYS A 144 -35.55 -6.28 17.41
C LYS A 144 -35.52 -7.02 16.07
N ARG A 145 -34.76 -6.65 15.02
CA ARG A 145 -34.86 -7.35 13.70
C ARG A 145 -33.64 -7.41 12.79
N SER A 146 -32.56 -6.68 13.07
CA SER A 146 -31.37 -6.71 12.19
C SER A 146 -30.14 -6.16 12.89
N GLY A 147 -29.03 -6.91 12.88
CA GLY A 147 -27.73 -6.38 13.27
C GLY A 147 -27.18 -5.40 12.22
N TYR A 148 -26.30 -4.49 12.63
CA TYR A 148 -25.67 -3.55 11.69
C TYR A 148 -24.52 -4.25 10.95
N PRO A 149 -24.29 -3.91 9.67
CA PRO A 149 -23.18 -4.49 8.93
C PRO A 149 -21.83 -4.05 9.51
N GLY A 150 -20.82 -4.90 9.31
CA GLY A 150 -19.43 -4.54 9.60
C GLY A 150 -18.90 -3.51 8.60
N GLY A 151 -17.97 -2.67 9.06
CA GLY A 151 -17.24 -1.74 8.20
C GLY A 151 -16.27 -2.47 7.26
N ALA A 152 -16.05 -1.91 6.08
CA ALA A 152 -15.06 -2.43 5.15
C ALA A 152 -13.63 -2.20 5.67
N GLY A 153 -12.72 -3.10 5.31
CA GLY A 153 -11.28 -2.90 5.49
C GLY A 153 -10.75 -1.82 4.54
N GLY A 154 -9.71 -1.12 4.96
CA GLY A 154 -9.05 -0.08 4.20
C GLY A 154 -7.98 -0.59 3.22
N PRO A 155 -7.60 0.24 2.24
CA PRO A 155 -6.58 -0.10 1.27
C PRO A 155 -5.18 -0.15 1.91
N ALA A 156 -4.30 -1.02 1.42
CA ALA A 156 -2.91 -1.02 1.87
C ALA A 156 -2.05 -0.03 1.07
N MET A 157 -2.08 -0.13 -0.25
CA MET A 157 -1.28 0.71 -1.13
C MET A 157 -2.17 1.39 -2.18
N ARG A 158 -1.87 2.67 -2.47
CA ARG A 158 -2.42 3.40 -3.60
C ARG A 158 -1.30 3.84 -4.54
N ILE A 159 -1.43 3.49 -5.82
CA ILE A 159 -0.60 4.08 -6.87
C ILE A 159 -1.38 5.25 -7.47
N THR A 160 -0.94 6.45 -7.12
CA THR A 160 -1.67 7.69 -7.43
C THR A 160 -1.36 8.18 -8.82
N GLY A 161 -2.29 7.96 -9.76
CA GLY A 161 -2.27 8.59 -11.08
C GLY A 161 -1.12 8.15 -11.98
N SER A 162 -1.27 8.36 -13.28
CA SER A 162 -0.12 8.35 -14.18
C SER A 162 0.70 9.63 -14.02
N ILE A 163 2.02 9.50 -13.99
CA ILE A 163 2.94 10.63 -14.19
C ILE A 163 2.86 11.02 -15.68
N SER A 164 2.68 12.31 -15.99
CA SER A 164 2.59 12.76 -17.38
C SER A 164 3.88 12.40 -18.13
N GLY A 165 3.78 11.57 -19.17
CA GLY A 165 4.93 11.08 -19.94
C GLY A 165 5.89 10.17 -19.14
N GLY A 166 5.48 9.72 -17.96
CA GLY A 166 6.26 8.88 -17.07
C GLY A 166 5.51 7.60 -16.70
N SER A 167 6.04 6.86 -15.73
CA SER A 167 5.47 5.59 -15.28
C SER A 167 5.65 5.40 -13.78
N ILE A 168 4.78 4.58 -13.18
CA ILE A 168 4.96 4.10 -11.81
C ILE A 168 4.92 2.58 -11.84
N THR A 169 5.98 1.96 -11.33
CA THR A 169 6.09 0.51 -11.14
C THR A 169 6.28 0.19 -9.67
N VAL A 170 5.75 -0.96 -9.26
CA VAL A 170 5.95 -1.49 -7.90
C VAL A 170 6.52 -2.90 -8.01
N ASP A 171 7.68 -3.11 -7.39
CA ASP A 171 8.39 -4.39 -7.29
C ASP A 171 8.31 -4.93 -5.86
N LEU A 172 7.78 -6.14 -5.73
CA LEU A 172 7.66 -6.88 -4.47
C LEU A 172 8.78 -7.91 -4.39
N ARG A 173 9.83 -7.61 -3.62
CA ARG A 173 10.93 -8.55 -3.41
C ARG A 173 10.65 -9.51 -2.26
N THR A 174 11.46 -10.56 -2.16
CA THR A 174 11.32 -11.62 -1.15
C THR A 174 11.17 -11.05 0.26
N GLY A 175 10.19 -11.57 1.01
CA GLY A 175 9.88 -11.14 2.37
C GLY A 175 8.94 -9.94 2.45
N SER A 176 8.52 -9.36 1.33
CA SER A 176 7.60 -8.22 1.30
C SER A 176 6.13 -8.63 1.17
N TYR A 177 5.24 -7.84 1.75
CA TYR A 177 3.80 -8.09 1.74
C TYR A 177 3.01 -6.79 1.57
N VAL A 178 1.98 -6.81 0.73
CA VAL A 178 0.97 -5.73 0.61
C VAL A 178 -0.40 -6.35 0.84
N ARG A 179 -1.11 -5.89 1.87
CA ARG A 179 -2.31 -6.56 2.39
C ARG A 179 -3.39 -5.57 2.80
N GLY A 180 -4.54 -5.59 2.14
CA GLY A 180 -5.67 -4.76 2.57
C GLY A 180 -6.13 -5.15 3.98
N GLY A 181 -6.79 -4.23 4.66
CA GLY A 181 -7.36 -4.51 5.98
C GLY A 181 -8.46 -5.56 5.89
N GLY A 182 -8.63 -6.40 6.89
CA GLY A 182 -9.79 -7.31 6.94
C GLY A 182 -11.09 -6.55 7.21
N GLY A 183 -12.21 -7.00 6.64
CA GLY A 183 -13.52 -6.42 6.93
C GLY A 183 -14.00 -6.73 8.35
N GLY A 184 -14.80 -5.86 8.94
CA GLY A 184 -15.42 -6.13 10.25
C GLY A 184 -16.53 -7.17 10.14
N GLY A 185 -16.71 -8.01 11.14
CA GLY A 185 -17.86 -8.91 11.22
C GLY A 185 -19.15 -8.15 11.50
N GLY A 186 -20.29 -8.61 10.97
CA GLY A 186 -21.57 -7.96 11.21
C GLY A 186 -22.07 -8.15 12.65
N GLY A 187 -22.87 -7.22 13.15
CA GLY A 187 -23.49 -7.35 14.46
C GLY A 187 -24.57 -8.43 14.47
N GLY A 188 -24.75 -9.10 15.60
CA GLY A 188 -25.89 -9.98 15.83
C GLY A 188 -27.17 -9.19 16.09
N SER A 189 -28.33 -9.79 15.84
CA SER A 189 -29.63 -9.25 16.26
C SER A 189 -30.14 -9.97 17.50
N GLY A 190 -30.71 -9.24 18.46
CA GLY A 190 -31.38 -9.87 19.61
C GLY A 190 -32.75 -10.45 19.24
N GLY A 191 -32.92 -11.75 19.48
CA GLY A 191 -34.18 -12.49 19.68
C GLY A 191 -33.86 -13.58 20.73
N SER A 192 -34.70 -13.99 21.68
CA SER A 192 -36.15 -14.07 21.73
C SER A 192 -36.67 -13.80 23.17
N ARG A 193 -37.70 -12.95 23.27
CA ARG A 193 -38.77 -12.91 24.30
C ARG A 193 -38.41 -13.47 25.71
N PHE A 194 -37.81 -12.66 26.58
CA PHE A 194 -38.02 -12.82 28.02
C PHE A 194 -39.29 -12.10 28.45
N ILE A 195 -40.22 -12.84 29.04
CA ILE A 195 -41.32 -12.28 29.81
C ILE A 195 -40.71 -11.88 31.15
N VAL A 196 -40.65 -10.59 31.47
CA VAL A 196 -40.48 -10.15 32.85
C VAL A 196 -41.61 -9.17 33.17
N GLN A 197 -42.18 -9.38 34.37
CA GLN A 197 -43.17 -8.57 35.07
C GLN A 197 -42.91 -7.07 34.82
N ASP A 198 -43.95 -6.28 34.51
CA ASP A 198 -43.94 -4.80 34.32
C ASP A 198 -43.86 -4.25 32.89
N GLY A 199 -43.88 -5.08 31.84
CA GLY A 199 -44.27 -4.66 30.48
C GLY A 199 -43.27 -3.80 29.70
N THR A 200 -42.07 -3.53 30.23
CA THR A 200 -41.00 -2.80 29.52
C THR A 200 -39.93 -3.77 29.03
N TYR A 201 -39.66 -3.77 27.72
CA TYR A 201 -38.74 -4.70 27.07
C TYR A 201 -37.41 -4.04 26.68
N TYR A 202 -36.28 -4.67 27.05
CA TYR A 202 -34.95 -4.31 26.56
C TYR A 202 -34.38 -5.48 25.74
N TYR A 203 -34.09 -5.23 24.46
CA TYR A 203 -33.43 -6.19 23.55
C TYR A 203 -32.06 -5.63 23.17
N THR A 204 -30.99 -6.41 23.25
CA THR A 204 -29.68 -5.96 22.76
C THR A 204 -29.02 -7.09 21.98
N GLY A 205 -28.65 -6.85 20.72
CA GLY A 205 -27.85 -7.80 19.92
C GLY A 205 -26.37 -7.78 20.30
N GLY A 206 -25.63 -8.87 20.04
CA GLY A 206 -24.18 -8.91 20.19
C GLY A 206 -23.46 -8.03 19.15
N ALA A 207 -22.38 -7.36 19.52
CA ALA A 207 -21.54 -6.61 18.58
C ALA A 207 -20.69 -7.54 17.72
N GLY A 208 -20.49 -7.20 16.44
CA GLY A 208 -19.62 -7.89 15.51
C GLY A 208 -18.13 -7.72 15.87
N GLY A 209 -17.33 -8.70 15.47
CA GLY A 209 -15.90 -8.70 15.65
C GLY A 209 -15.18 -7.72 14.73
N ARG A 210 -14.07 -7.13 15.16
CA ARG A 210 -13.20 -6.35 14.26
C ARG A 210 -12.42 -7.27 13.32
N GLY A 211 -12.22 -6.84 12.07
CA GLY A 211 -11.33 -7.49 11.10
C GLY A 211 -9.89 -7.59 11.61
N ALA A 212 -9.13 -8.58 11.12
CA ALA A 212 -7.70 -8.65 11.40
C ALA A 212 -6.93 -7.53 10.70
N GLY A 213 -5.92 -7.01 11.42
CA GLY A 213 -4.87 -6.14 10.91
C GLY A 213 -3.49 -6.68 11.30
N TYR A 214 -2.40 -6.03 10.87
CA TYR A 214 -1.00 -6.53 10.99
C TYR A 214 -0.60 -7.02 12.38
N LEU A 215 -1.22 -6.47 13.43
CA LEU A 215 -0.95 -6.78 14.84
C LEU A 215 -2.19 -7.20 15.63
N GLY A 216 -3.35 -7.32 14.98
CA GLY A 216 -4.61 -7.66 15.62
C GLY A 216 -5.19 -8.93 15.02
N GLY A 217 -5.28 -9.99 15.82
CA GLY A 217 -6.06 -11.17 15.46
C GLY A 217 -7.52 -10.79 15.21
N ASN A 218 -8.22 -11.61 14.42
CA ASN A 218 -9.67 -11.47 14.27
C ASN A 218 -10.30 -11.42 15.66
N THR A 219 -11.02 -10.34 15.97
CA THR A 219 -11.77 -10.30 17.21
C THR A 219 -13.04 -11.11 16.98
N ALA A 220 -13.38 -12.01 17.90
CA ALA A 220 -14.69 -12.65 17.89
C ALA A 220 -15.78 -11.59 18.11
N GLY A 221 -16.95 -11.77 17.49
CA GLY A 221 -18.12 -11.00 17.89
C GLY A 221 -18.49 -11.29 19.34
N ALA A 222 -19.02 -10.28 20.04
CA ALA A 222 -19.51 -10.45 21.39
C ALA A 222 -20.69 -11.44 21.39
N THR A 223 -20.61 -12.42 22.29
CA THR A 223 -21.71 -13.34 22.58
C THR A 223 -22.53 -12.78 23.74
N SER A 224 -23.85 -12.90 23.65
CA SER A 224 -24.77 -12.67 24.76
C SER A 224 -25.59 -13.95 24.92
N SER A 225 -25.80 -14.38 26.16
CA SER A 225 -26.58 -15.58 26.48
C SER A 225 -28.05 -15.50 26.04
N TYR A 226 -28.52 -14.31 25.61
CA TYR A 226 -29.90 -14.05 25.19
C TYR A 226 -30.00 -13.25 23.88
N ALA A 227 -28.93 -13.19 23.09
CA ALA A 227 -28.93 -12.45 21.83
C ALA A 227 -27.99 -13.04 20.77
N GLY A 228 -28.33 -12.81 19.49
CA GLY A 228 -27.53 -13.27 18.36
C GLY A 228 -26.05 -12.89 18.45
N THR A 229 -25.18 -13.81 18.04
CA THR A 229 -23.74 -13.65 18.09
C THR A 229 -23.24 -12.74 16.97
N GLY A 230 -22.33 -11.82 17.29
CA GLY A 230 -21.66 -11.04 16.25
C GLY A 230 -20.78 -11.91 15.37
N GLY A 231 -20.68 -11.57 14.08
CA GLY A 231 -19.81 -12.24 13.12
C GLY A 231 -18.34 -12.00 13.44
N THR A 232 -17.46 -12.92 13.06
CA THR A 232 -16.01 -12.72 13.18
C THR A 232 -15.50 -11.70 12.15
N GLY A 233 -14.45 -10.97 12.50
CA GLY A 233 -13.72 -10.16 11.53
C GLY A 233 -13.09 -11.00 10.41
N GLY A 234 -12.93 -10.40 9.24
CA GLY A 234 -12.24 -10.98 8.09
C GLY A 234 -10.72 -10.93 8.28
N THR A 235 -10.02 -11.91 7.71
CA THR A 235 -8.56 -11.86 7.57
C THR A 235 -8.14 -10.79 6.55
N TYR A 236 -6.83 -10.57 6.37
CA TYR A 236 -6.31 -9.58 5.40
C TYR A 236 -6.96 -9.68 4.02
N GLY A 237 -7.53 -8.57 3.54
CA GLY A 237 -8.22 -8.50 2.26
C GLY A 237 -9.48 -9.36 2.15
N ALA A 238 -9.90 -10.04 3.23
CA ALA A 238 -11.12 -10.85 3.26
C ALA A 238 -12.26 -10.12 3.96
N ALA A 239 -13.48 -10.46 3.56
CA ALA A 239 -14.69 -9.97 4.21
C ALA A 239 -14.85 -10.55 5.62
N GLY A 240 -15.47 -9.78 6.51
CA GLY A 240 -15.96 -10.30 7.78
C GLY A 240 -17.10 -11.29 7.60
N ALA A 241 -17.32 -12.13 8.61
CA ALA A 241 -18.49 -12.99 8.66
C ALA A 241 -19.74 -12.18 9.03
N ALA A 242 -20.90 -12.64 8.58
CA ALA A 242 -22.18 -12.12 9.05
C ALA A 242 -22.40 -12.48 10.53
N GLY A 243 -23.15 -11.64 11.25
CA GLY A 243 -23.66 -11.99 12.57
C GLY A 243 -24.69 -13.13 12.48
N ALA A 244 -24.71 -14.00 13.47
CA ALA A 244 -25.77 -15.00 13.62
C ALA A 244 -26.92 -14.44 14.46
N ALA A 245 -28.08 -15.07 14.37
CA ALA A 245 -29.26 -14.69 15.12
C ALA A 245 -30.20 -15.88 15.29
N ASP A 246 -30.98 -15.86 16.38
CA ASP A 246 -31.86 -16.96 16.76
C ASP A 246 -33.18 -16.94 15.95
N ASP A 247 -33.73 -15.75 15.65
CA ASP A 247 -35.04 -15.57 14.97
C ASP A 247 -35.02 -14.63 13.74
N TYR A 248 -33.93 -13.89 13.49
CA TYR A 248 -33.83 -12.85 12.44
C TYR A 248 -32.47 -12.93 11.70
N ALA A 249 -32.25 -12.12 10.67
CA ALA A 249 -30.95 -12.03 10.01
C ALA A 249 -30.00 -11.12 10.80
N GLY A 250 -28.79 -11.59 11.10
CA GLY A 250 -27.71 -10.74 11.59
C GLY A 250 -27.18 -9.79 10.50
N GLY A 251 -26.39 -8.81 10.91
CA GLY A 251 -25.75 -7.89 9.98
C GLY A 251 -24.74 -8.63 9.07
N ALA A 252 -24.61 -8.19 7.83
CA ALA A 252 -23.58 -8.71 6.93
C ALA A 252 -22.18 -8.32 7.42
N GLY A 253 -21.17 -9.15 7.14
CA GLY A 253 -19.78 -8.73 7.35
C GLY A 253 -19.35 -7.68 6.33
N GLY A 254 -18.47 -6.78 6.76
CA GLY A 254 -17.85 -5.78 5.91
C GLY A 254 -16.89 -6.42 4.91
N ALA A 255 -16.75 -5.82 3.73
CA ALA A 255 -15.81 -6.29 2.72
C ALA A 255 -14.35 -6.18 3.19
N GLY A 256 -13.48 -7.03 2.66
CA GLY A 256 -12.03 -6.86 2.82
C GLY A 256 -11.53 -5.65 2.03
N GLY A 257 -10.53 -4.97 2.57
CA GLY A 257 -9.86 -3.88 1.88
C GLY A 257 -8.99 -4.40 0.73
N PRO A 258 -8.83 -3.63 -0.35
CA PRO A 258 -7.93 -4.02 -1.43
C PRO A 258 -6.47 -3.94 -0.96
N ALA A 259 -5.64 -4.88 -1.44
CA ALA A 259 -4.20 -4.78 -1.25
C ALA A 259 -3.64 -3.57 -2.01
N LEU A 260 -4.11 -3.37 -3.25
CA LEU A 260 -3.66 -2.31 -4.13
C LEU A 260 -4.87 -1.60 -4.75
N VAL A 261 -4.86 -0.28 -4.72
CA VAL A 261 -5.77 0.59 -5.47
C VAL A 261 -4.95 1.24 -6.59
N ASN A 262 -5.32 0.98 -7.85
CA ASN A 262 -4.59 1.46 -9.03
C ASN A 262 -5.48 2.34 -9.90
N SER A 263 -4.95 3.46 -10.38
CA SER A 263 -5.54 4.22 -11.48
C SER A 263 -4.95 3.73 -12.81
N SER A 264 -5.60 2.76 -13.47
CA SER A 264 -5.51 2.31 -14.89
C SER A 264 -4.16 2.22 -15.65
N LEU A 265 -3.02 2.63 -15.11
CA LEU A 265 -1.74 2.79 -15.84
C LEU A 265 -0.51 2.28 -15.06
N ALA A 266 -0.67 1.70 -13.87
CA ALA A 266 0.46 1.10 -13.15
C ALA A 266 0.65 -0.38 -13.48
N THR A 267 1.89 -0.78 -13.78
CA THR A 267 2.27 -2.17 -14.01
C THR A 267 2.94 -2.73 -12.74
N LEU A 268 2.36 -3.80 -12.19
CA LEU A 268 2.98 -4.57 -11.10
C LEU A 268 3.94 -5.60 -11.73
N ILE A 269 5.23 -5.50 -11.45
CA ILE A 269 6.27 -6.37 -12.05
C ILE A 269 7.05 -7.03 -10.91
N GLY A 270 7.13 -8.37 -10.91
CA GLY A 270 7.83 -9.16 -9.89
C GLY A 270 6.85 -9.91 -8.99
N TRP A 271 6.60 -11.18 -9.29
CA TRP A 271 5.62 -11.99 -8.56
C TRP A 271 6.21 -13.33 -8.14
N SER A 272 6.58 -13.46 -6.86
CA SER A 272 6.92 -14.72 -6.22
C SER A 272 6.28 -14.85 -4.83
N GLY A 273 4.96 -14.68 -4.75
CA GLY A 273 4.17 -15.30 -3.67
C GLY A 273 3.19 -14.40 -2.91
N LYS A 274 1.96 -14.91 -2.82
CA LYS A 274 0.93 -14.67 -1.78
C LYS A 274 0.34 -13.26 -1.69
N TYR A 275 -0.46 -12.90 -2.70
CA TYR A 275 -1.56 -11.96 -2.49
C TYR A 275 -2.67 -12.63 -1.67
N ALA A 276 -3.19 -11.92 -0.67
CA ALA A 276 -4.48 -12.20 -0.05
C ALA A 276 -5.37 -10.97 -0.31
N GLY A 277 -6.06 -10.94 -1.45
CA GLY A 277 -6.96 -9.85 -1.84
C GLY A 277 -7.09 -9.67 -3.35
N THR A 278 -8.22 -9.12 -3.80
CA THR A 278 -8.56 -8.85 -5.20
C THR A 278 -7.90 -7.55 -5.67
N LEU A 279 -7.37 -7.51 -6.91
CA LEU A 279 -7.04 -6.27 -7.61
C LEU A 279 -8.36 -5.58 -8.01
N SER A 280 -8.55 -4.32 -7.61
CA SER A 280 -9.72 -3.51 -7.96
C SER A 280 -9.30 -2.26 -8.72
#